data_AF-A0ABD1WGB6-F1
#
_entry.id   AF-A0ABD1WGB6-F1
#
_cell.length_a   1.000
_cell.length_b   1.000
_cell.length_c   1.000
_cell.angle_alpha   90.00
_cell.angle_beta   90.00
_cell.angle_gamma   90.00
#
_symmetry.space_group_name_H-M   'P 1'
#
loop_
_entity.id
_entity.type
_entity.pdbx_description
1 polymer ?
#
loop_
_entity_poly.entity_id
_entity_poly.type
_entity_poly.pdbx_seq_one_letter_code
_entity_poly.pdbx_strand_id
1 'polypeptide(L)'
;MFDKTRFAGELKRKGVMVDEEYESYLCLKIFSAEDIDRATMNPNGEMRRYRTLIWVRHMDEKYITPIASGLPNPSWDSACIIPLGIYEHFRYFLHVEVYRTCSKSDPGSSSGVALVGKTRIPLPKLGHKICGRFGLVRPNDAASSSSNSGSDLGCIAEGHINLNMETKRFF
;
A
#
# COMPACT_ATOMS: atom_id res chain seq x y z
N MET A 1 -16.56 -21.41 -3.87
CA MET A 1 -17.73 -21.30 -2.99
C MET A 1 -17.21 -20.81 -1.65
N PHE A 2 -17.38 -19.52 -1.36
CA PHE A 2 -16.87 -18.90 -0.13
C PHE A 2 -17.92 -19.06 0.96
N ASP A 3 -17.55 -19.74 2.04
CA ASP A 3 -18.44 -20.07 3.15
C ASP A 3 -18.65 -18.85 4.06
N LYS A 4 -19.84 -18.27 3.99
CA LYS A 4 -20.27 -17.08 4.76
C LYS A 4 -20.46 -17.35 6.25
N THR A 5 -20.37 -18.60 6.68
CA THR A 5 -20.90 -19.02 7.99
C THR A 5 -19.89 -18.91 9.14
N ARG A 6 -18.60 -18.67 8.87
CA ARG A 6 -17.57 -18.65 9.92
C ARG A 6 -17.36 -17.29 10.61
N PHE A 7 -17.79 -16.17 10.03
CA PHE A 7 -17.54 -14.84 10.61
C PHE A 7 -18.73 -14.26 11.38
N ALA A 8 -19.93 -14.83 11.25
CA ALA A 8 -21.11 -14.33 11.96
C ALA A 8 -21.17 -14.76 13.45
N GLY A 9 -20.27 -15.63 13.90
CA GLY A 9 -20.34 -16.28 15.22
C GLY A 9 -19.78 -15.48 16.39
N GLU A 10 -18.97 -14.45 16.17
CA GLU A 10 -18.16 -13.84 17.25
C GLU A 10 -18.52 -12.40 17.65
N LEU A 11 -19.59 -11.82 17.07
CA LEU A 11 -20.05 -10.46 17.42
C LEU A 11 -21.36 -10.42 18.22
N LYS A 12 -21.68 -11.48 18.97
CA LYS A 12 -22.78 -11.44 19.95
C LYS A 12 -22.25 -11.53 21.37
N ARG A 13 -21.94 -10.38 21.97
CA ARG A 13 -22.15 -10.15 23.42
C ARG A 13 -22.10 -8.65 23.77
N LYS A 14 -23.20 -8.23 24.41
CA LYS A 14 -23.53 -6.96 25.07
C LYS A 14 -23.95 -5.80 24.16
N GLY A 15 -25.22 -5.46 24.31
CA GLY A 15 -25.92 -4.47 23.52
C GLY A 15 -25.68 -3.04 23.98
N VAL A 16 -25.64 -2.19 22.98
CA VAL A 16 -26.22 -0.86 22.90
C VAL A 16 -26.84 -0.86 21.50
N MET A 17 -28.09 -0.43 21.34
CA MET A 17 -28.59 -0.05 20.01
C MET A 17 -27.79 1.18 19.60
N VAL A 18 -26.64 0.95 18.97
CA VAL A 18 -25.97 1.95 18.15
C VAL A 18 -26.72 1.88 16.83
N ASP A 19 -27.16 3.04 16.32
CA ASP A 19 -27.65 3.17 14.94
C ASP A 19 -26.84 2.26 14.02
N GLU A 20 -27.48 1.58 13.07
CA GLU A 20 -26.80 0.82 12.03
C GLU A 20 -25.93 1.81 11.22
N GLU A 21 -24.74 2.13 11.75
CA GLU A 21 -23.68 2.81 11.05
C GLU A 21 -23.38 1.90 9.87
N TYR A 22 -23.75 2.35 8.67
CA TYR A 22 -23.46 1.65 7.43
C TYR A 22 -21.94 1.52 7.28
N GLU A 23 -21.38 0.46 7.86
CA GLU A 23 -19.96 0.19 7.78
C GLU A 23 -19.62 -0.11 6.32
N SER A 24 -18.86 0.82 5.74
CA SER A 24 -18.29 0.64 4.42
C SER A 24 -16.89 0.05 4.56
N TYR A 25 -16.47 -0.74 3.59
CA TYR A 25 -15.19 -1.45 3.59
C TYR A 25 -14.52 -1.32 2.23
N LEU A 26 -13.19 -1.19 2.24
CA LEU A 26 -12.38 -1.30 1.05
C LEU A 26 -11.88 -2.75 0.91
N CYS A 27 -12.33 -3.46 -0.11
CA CYS A 27 -11.72 -4.72 -0.52
C CYS A 27 -10.55 -4.42 -1.46
N LEU A 28 -9.34 -4.81 -1.09
CA LEU A 28 -8.12 -4.52 -1.86
C LEU A 28 -7.40 -5.83 -2.21
N LYS A 29 -6.91 -5.92 -3.45
CA LYS A 29 -5.99 -6.95 -3.90
C LYS A 29 -4.76 -6.33 -4.58
N ILE A 30 -3.59 -6.62 -4.04
CA ILE A 30 -2.28 -6.17 -4.56
C ILE A 30 -1.65 -7.34 -5.31
N PHE A 31 -1.36 -7.14 -6.59
CA PHE A 31 -0.81 -8.18 -7.44
C PHE A 31 0.72 -8.14 -7.40
N SER A 32 1.30 -7.07 -7.91
CA SER A 32 2.74 -6.94 -8.16
C SER A 32 3.16 -5.47 -8.23
N ALA A 33 4.47 -5.24 -8.25
CA ALA A 33 5.07 -3.99 -8.70
C ALA A 33 5.97 -4.27 -9.90
N GLU A 34 6.21 -3.25 -10.72
CA GLU A 34 6.99 -3.33 -11.94
C GLU A 34 8.00 -2.20 -12.04
N ASP A 35 9.17 -2.49 -12.61
CA ASP A 35 10.22 -1.52 -12.93
C ASP A 35 10.64 -0.65 -11.74
N ILE A 36 10.54 -1.19 -10.53
CA ILE A 36 10.97 -0.51 -9.31
C ILE A 36 12.44 -0.81 -9.02
N ASP A 37 13.10 0.13 -8.34
CA ASP A 37 14.41 -0.06 -7.73
C ASP A 37 15.42 -0.59 -8.77
N ARG A 38 15.71 0.19 -9.81
CA ARG A 38 16.48 -0.27 -10.97
C ARG A 38 17.80 -0.96 -10.58
N ALA A 39 18.14 -2.04 -11.29
CA ALA A 39 19.35 -2.84 -11.03
C ALA A 39 20.63 -2.00 -11.05
N THR A 40 20.70 -1.00 -11.93
CA THR A 40 21.83 -0.06 -12.06
C THR A 40 22.11 0.75 -10.79
N MET A 41 21.12 0.95 -9.92
CA MET A 41 21.31 1.67 -8.65
C MET A 41 21.89 0.78 -7.55
N ASN A 42 21.71 -0.55 -7.62
CA ASN A 42 22.20 -1.47 -6.58
C ASN A 42 22.63 -2.82 -7.21
N PRO A 43 23.84 -2.93 -7.77
CA PRO A 43 24.25 -4.08 -8.60
C PRO A 43 24.31 -5.43 -7.86
N ASN A 44 24.37 -5.44 -6.52
CA ASN A 44 24.39 -6.68 -5.71
C ASN A 44 23.00 -7.32 -5.52
N GLY A 45 22.13 -7.23 -6.54
CA GLY A 45 20.67 -7.33 -6.44
C GLY A 45 20.03 -8.72 -6.35
N GLU A 46 20.81 -9.80 -6.16
CA GLU A 46 20.28 -11.18 -6.27
C GLU A 46 19.32 -11.59 -5.13
N MET A 47 19.24 -10.83 -4.04
CA MET A 47 18.34 -11.11 -2.91
C MET A 47 17.52 -9.90 -2.46
N ARG A 48 17.00 -9.11 -3.39
CA ARG A 48 16.11 -8.01 -3.00
C ARG A 48 14.75 -8.54 -2.61
N ARG A 49 14.34 -8.17 -1.40
CA ARG A 49 13.07 -8.52 -0.78
C ARG A 49 12.24 -7.26 -0.61
N TYR A 50 10.94 -7.39 -0.83
CA TYR A 50 10.02 -6.26 -0.85
C TYR A 50 8.77 -6.54 -0.04
N ARG A 51 8.22 -5.49 0.57
CA ARG A 51 6.89 -5.48 1.19
C ARG A 51 6.17 -4.19 0.85
N THR A 52 4.86 -4.23 0.84
CA THR A 52 4.01 -3.06 0.63
C THR A 52 3.28 -2.72 1.92
N LEU A 53 3.38 -1.47 2.35
CA LEU A 53 2.61 -0.87 3.44
C LEU A 53 1.44 -0.08 2.85
N ILE A 54 0.25 -0.32 3.36
CA ILE A 54 -1.00 0.20 2.79
C ILE A 54 -1.92 0.68 3.91
N TRP A 55 -2.53 1.84 3.70
CA TRP A 55 -3.49 2.40 4.64
C TRP A 55 -4.39 3.45 3.98
N VAL A 56 -5.49 3.79 4.63
CA VAL A 56 -6.33 4.94 4.31
C VAL A 56 -6.12 5.99 5.40
N ARG A 57 -5.86 7.24 5.02
CA ARG A 57 -5.65 8.31 6.01
C ARG A 57 -6.89 8.44 6.90
N HIS A 58 -6.67 8.60 8.21
CA HIS A 58 -7.70 8.64 9.25
C HIS A 58 -8.32 7.29 9.63
N MET A 59 -7.81 6.19 9.09
CA MET A 59 -8.07 4.85 9.60
C MET A 59 -6.87 4.41 10.46
N ASP A 60 -7.14 3.72 11.56
CA ASP A 60 -6.09 3.23 12.45
C ASP A 60 -5.35 2.02 11.88
N GLU A 61 -6.04 1.27 11.01
CA GLU A 61 -5.52 0.03 10.46
C GLU A 61 -4.56 0.27 9.29
N LYS A 62 -3.42 -0.43 9.36
CA LYS A 62 -2.45 -0.53 8.27
C LYS A 62 -2.29 -1.99 7.90
N TYR A 63 -2.20 -2.25 6.60
CA TYR A 63 -1.91 -3.57 6.08
C TYR A 63 -0.47 -3.62 5.55
N ILE A 64 0.22 -4.71 5.86
CA ILE A 64 1.56 -4.99 5.36
C ILE A 64 1.51 -6.32 4.63
N THR A 65 1.94 -6.35 3.36
CA THR A 65 2.02 -7.60 2.62
C THR A 65 3.11 -8.51 3.20
N PRO A 66 3.01 -9.84 2.98
CA PRO A 66 4.16 -10.71 3.13
C PRO A 66 5.37 -10.22 2.34
N ILE A 67 6.56 -10.70 2.72
CA ILE A 67 7.79 -10.39 1.99
C ILE A 67 7.80 -11.18 0.69
N ALA A 68 8.00 -10.49 -0.44
CA ALA A 68 8.19 -11.09 -1.75
C ALA A 68 9.62 -10.84 -2.25
N SER A 69 10.19 -11.80 -2.97
CA SER A 69 11.44 -11.60 -3.70
C SER A 69 11.12 -11.28 -5.17
N GLY A 70 11.97 -10.49 -5.81
CA GLY A 70 11.83 -10.20 -7.24
C GLY A 70 12.40 -8.84 -7.59
N LEU A 71 13.34 -8.81 -8.54
CA LEU A 71 13.93 -7.58 -9.08
C LEU A 71 13.77 -7.61 -10.61
N PRO A 72 13.16 -6.58 -11.24
CA PRO A 72 12.50 -5.40 -10.67
C PRO A 72 11.01 -5.59 -10.35
N ASN A 73 10.51 -6.84 -10.42
CA ASN A 73 9.09 -7.11 -10.48
C ASN A 73 8.62 -8.07 -9.37
N PRO A 74 8.55 -7.64 -8.09
CA PRO A 74 8.03 -8.48 -7.02
C PRO A 74 6.52 -8.73 -7.20
N SER A 75 6.08 -9.93 -6.79
CA SER A 75 4.67 -10.33 -6.80
C SER A 75 4.24 -10.78 -5.40
N TRP A 76 3.10 -10.29 -4.94
CA TRP A 76 2.55 -10.62 -3.61
C TRP A 76 1.26 -11.42 -3.67
N ASP A 77 0.43 -11.20 -4.71
CA ASP A 77 -0.93 -11.76 -4.84
C ASP A 77 -1.73 -11.74 -3.53
N SER A 78 -1.67 -10.61 -2.81
CA SER A 78 -2.17 -10.47 -1.45
C SER A 78 -3.46 -9.66 -1.42
N ALA A 79 -4.38 -10.01 -0.52
CA ALA A 79 -5.66 -9.33 -0.36
C ALA A 79 -5.90 -8.92 1.10
N CYS A 80 -6.58 -7.80 1.28
CA CYS A 80 -7.01 -7.32 2.59
C CYS A 80 -8.35 -6.57 2.50
N ILE A 81 -8.95 -6.39 3.67
CA ILE A 81 -10.17 -5.57 3.85
C ILE A 81 -9.81 -4.48 4.84
N ILE A 82 -10.14 -3.23 4.51
CA ILE A 82 -9.92 -2.08 5.39
C ILE A 82 -11.29 -1.48 5.76
N PRO A 83 -11.68 -1.44 7.03
CA PRO A 83 -12.88 -0.74 7.48
C PRO A 83 -12.78 0.76 7.19
N LEU A 84 -13.85 1.35 6.67
CA LEU A 84 -13.93 2.78 6.34
C LEU A 84 -14.95 3.56 7.19
N GLY A 85 -15.81 2.87 7.95
CA GLY A 85 -16.92 3.50 8.68
C GLY A 85 -17.83 4.29 7.75
N ILE A 86 -18.13 5.55 8.11
CA ILE A 86 -18.91 6.50 7.30
C ILE A 86 -18.08 6.95 6.09
N TYR A 87 -18.45 6.43 4.92
CA TYR A 87 -17.66 6.61 3.71
C TYR A 87 -18.07 7.80 2.82
N GLU A 88 -17.09 8.68 2.56
CA GLU A 88 -17.17 9.81 1.63
C GLU A 88 -16.04 9.74 0.60
N HIS A 89 -16.29 9.10 -0.55
CA HIS A 89 -15.26 8.77 -1.54
C HIS A 89 -14.32 9.89 -1.98
N PHE A 90 -14.77 11.15 -2.04
CA PHE A 90 -13.96 12.28 -2.48
C PHE A 90 -12.89 12.71 -1.47
N ARG A 91 -12.99 12.29 -0.21
CA ARG A 91 -12.07 12.71 0.86
C ARG A 91 -10.93 11.74 1.11
N TYR A 92 -11.05 10.51 0.63
CA TYR A 92 -10.16 9.42 1.01
C TYR A 92 -9.26 8.95 -0.13
N PHE A 93 -8.01 8.68 0.22
CA PHE A 93 -7.00 8.12 -0.67
C PHE A 93 -6.45 6.84 -0.03
N LEU A 94 -6.25 5.82 -0.85
CA LEU A 94 -5.37 4.71 -0.53
C LEU A 94 -3.92 5.20 -0.62
N HIS A 95 -3.20 5.11 0.48
CA HIS A 95 -1.77 5.32 0.52
C HIS A 95 -1.08 3.97 0.35
N VAL A 96 -0.09 3.94 -0.54
CA VAL A 96 0.68 2.75 -0.86
C VAL A 96 2.15 3.11 -0.83
N GLU A 97 2.94 2.36 -0.07
CA GLU A 97 4.39 2.47 -0.02
C GLU A 97 5.03 1.10 -0.21
N VAL A 98 5.98 1.02 -1.13
CA VAL A 98 6.77 -0.18 -1.39
C VAL A 98 8.14 0.00 -0.77
N TYR A 99 8.53 -0.96 0.05
CA TYR A 99 9.80 -0.96 0.77
C TYR A 99 10.66 -2.13 0.30
N ARG A 100 11.93 -1.86 0.03
CA ARG A 100 12.98 -2.87 0.05
C ARG A 100 13.31 -3.21 1.49
N THR A 101 13.50 -4.48 1.80
CA THR A 101 13.87 -5.00 3.12
C THR A 101 15.14 -5.84 3.04
N CYS A 102 15.80 -6.04 4.19
CA CYS A 102 16.99 -6.86 4.35
C CYS A 102 18.21 -6.41 3.51
N SER A 103 18.33 -5.12 3.21
CA SER A 103 19.50 -4.60 2.50
C SER A 103 20.70 -4.51 3.44
N LYS A 104 21.74 -5.32 3.18
CA LYS A 104 23.04 -5.20 3.86
C LYS A 104 23.92 -4.09 3.27
N SER A 105 23.57 -3.63 2.07
CA SER A 105 24.34 -2.69 1.24
C SER A 105 23.84 -1.24 1.32
N ASP A 106 22.83 -0.94 2.13
CA ASP A 106 22.41 0.44 2.42
C ASP A 106 23.04 0.93 3.73
N PRO A 107 24.21 1.58 3.71
CA PRO A 107 24.89 2.07 4.92
C PRO A 107 24.12 3.19 5.65
N GLY A 108 23.01 3.69 5.09
CA GLY A 108 22.25 4.82 5.63
C GLY A 108 21.08 4.47 6.56
N SER A 109 20.61 3.21 6.61
CA SER A 109 19.54 2.80 7.53
C SER A 109 19.97 1.59 8.34
N SER A 110 20.16 1.76 9.65
CA SER A 110 20.50 0.69 10.59
C SER A 110 19.47 -0.45 10.64
N SER A 111 18.31 -0.28 9.97
CA SER A 111 17.24 -1.27 9.84
C SER A 111 17.25 -2.06 8.53
N GLY A 112 18.07 -1.67 7.54
CA GLY A 112 18.12 -2.34 6.23
C GLY A 112 16.82 -2.25 5.43
N VAL A 113 16.03 -1.18 5.65
CA VAL A 113 14.74 -0.91 4.99
C VAL A 113 14.82 0.40 4.22
N ALA A 114 14.46 0.37 2.93
CA ALA A 114 14.49 1.54 2.06
C ALA A 114 13.15 1.72 1.34
N LEU A 115 12.61 2.94 1.32
CA LEU A 115 11.42 3.28 0.54
C LEU A 115 11.80 3.35 -0.94
N VAL A 116 11.22 2.48 -1.77
CA VAL A 116 11.54 2.42 -3.20
C VAL A 116 10.44 2.99 -4.09
N GLY A 117 9.24 3.17 -3.55
CA GLY A 117 8.16 3.82 -4.29
C GLY A 117 6.96 4.09 -3.39
N LYS A 118 6.23 5.17 -3.68
CA LYS A 118 4.96 5.51 -3.03
C LYS A 118 3.96 6.06 -4.02
N THR A 119 2.68 5.88 -3.74
CA THR A 119 1.60 6.49 -4.51
C THR A 119 0.37 6.74 -3.64
N ARG A 120 -0.54 7.57 -4.15
CA ARG A 120 -1.84 7.89 -3.54
C ARG A 120 -2.92 7.69 -4.58
N ILE A 121 -3.88 6.83 -4.29
CA ILE A 121 -4.93 6.46 -5.24
C ILE A 121 -6.29 6.84 -4.66
N PRO A 122 -7.11 7.66 -5.34
CA PRO A 122 -8.46 7.98 -4.88
C PRO A 122 -9.29 6.71 -4.69
N LEU A 123 -10.05 6.62 -3.59
CA LEU A 123 -10.92 5.47 -3.36
C LEU A 123 -12.09 5.43 -4.36
N PRO A 124 -12.54 4.23 -4.80
CA PRO A 124 -13.66 4.12 -5.72
C PRO A 124 -14.99 4.43 -5.04
N LYS A 125 -15.91 5.02 -5.80
CA LYS A 125 -17.32 5.15 -5.39
C LYS A 125 -17.87 3.81 -4.86
N LEU A 126 -18.84 3.89 -3.95
CA LEU A 126 -19.49 2.69 -3.42
C LEU A 126 -20.03 1.81 -4.56
N GLY A 127 -19.71 0.53 -4.54
CA GLY A 127 -20.10 -0.44 -5.58
C GLY A 127 -19.26 -0.36 -6.87
N HIS A 128 -18.30 0.56 -6.97
CA HIS A 128 -17.39 0.63 -8.11
C HIS A 128 -16.09 -0.10 -7.81
N LYS A 129 -15.58 -0.79 -8.84
CA LYS A 129 -14.27 -1.42 -8.83
C LYS A 129 -13.30 -0.62 -9.67
N ILE A 130 -12.12 -0.35 -9.12
CA ILE A 130 -10.97 0.17 -9.83
C ILE A 130 -9.95 -0.97 -9.95
N CYS A 131 -9.41 -1.17 -11.14
CA CYS A 131 -8.34 -2.12 -11.40
C CYS A 131 -7.35 -1.44 -12.33
N GLY A 132 -6.06 -1.48 -12.01
CA GLY A 132 -5.09 -0.86 -12.89
C GLY A 132 -3.66 -0.85 -12.37
N ARG A 133 -2.87 -0.13 -13.15
CA ARG A 133 -1.45 0.11 -12.97
C ARG A 133 -1.25 1.56 -12.54
N PHE A 134 -0.68 1.75 -11.36
CA PHE A 134 -0.54 3.07 -10.74
C PHE A 134 0.93 3.45 -10.64
N GLY A 135 1.27 4.65 -11.14
CA GLY A 135 2.63 5.15 -11.08
C GLY A 135 3.11 5.32 -9.63
N LEU A 136 4.33 4.86 -9.38
CA LEU A 136 5.02 5.04 -8.12
C LEU A 136 6.04 6.17 -8.27
N VAL A 137 6.30 6.89 -7.18
CA VAL A 137 7.37 7.89 -7.10
C VAL A 137 8.25 7.61 -5.89
N ARG A 138 9.54 7.92 -5.98
CA ARG A 138 10.46 7.87 -4.83
C ARG A 138 11.02 9.25 -4.50
N PRO A 139 11.38 9.53 -3.24
CA PRO A 139 12.13 10.73 -2.90
C PRO A 139 13.47 10.79 -3.65
N ASN A 140 13.91 12.00 -4.00
CA ASN A 140 15.24 12.23 -4.56
C ASN A 140 16.28 12.35 -3.45
N ASP A 141 17.16 11.36 -3.31
CA ASP A 141 18.23 11.35 -2.30
C ASP A 141 19.37 12.35 -2.60
N ALA A 142 19.39 12.99 -3.78
CA ALA A 142 20.35 14.07 -4.08
C ALA A 142 20.09 15.34 -3.24
N ALA A 143 18.87 15.51 -2.71
CA ALA A 143 18.52 16.66 -1.86
C ALA A 143 19.13 16.61 -0.45
N SER A 144 19.62 15.44 -0.01
CA SER A 144 20.29 15.28 1.29
C SER A 144 21.82 15.34 1.22
N SER A 145 22.39 15.59 0.03
CA SER A 145 23.85 15.64 -0.20
C SER A 145 24.36 16.93 -0.86
N SER A 146 23.50 17.89 -1.22
CA SER A 146 23.95 19.23 -1.61
C SER A 146 23.49 20.29 -0.61
N SER A 147 24.41 20.75 0.22
CA SER A 147 24.33 22.06 0.85
C SER A 147 24.41 23.14 -0.24
N ASN A 148 23.26 23.52 -0.80
CA ASN A 148 23.05 24.85 -1.38
C ASN A 148 21.54 25.13 -1.43
N SER A 149 21.21 26.32 -0.94
CA SER A 149 19.90 26.92 -0.76
C SER A 149 18.96 26.78 -1.97
N GLY A 150 17.75 26.26 -1.75
CA GLY A 150 16.63 26.35 -2.71
C GLY A 150 15.76 25.09 -2.86
N SER A 151 14.81 24.91 -1.95
CA SER A 151 13.45 24.34 -2.13
C SER A 151 13.10 23.20 -3.12
N ASP A 152 14.01 22.35 -3.60
CA ASP A 152 13.63 21.23 -4.49
C ASP A 152 13.62 19.87 -3.77
N LEU A 153 12.59 19.65 -2.94
CA LEU A 153 12.17 18.32 -2.47
C LEU A 153 11.56 17.54 -3.66
N GLY A 154 12.39 17.19 -4.63
CA GLY A 154 11.98 16.48 -5.85
C GLY A 154 11.56 15.03 -5.58
N CYS A 155 10.55 14.55 -6.30
CA CYS A 155 10.24 13.13 -6.42
C CYS A 155 10.56 12.64 -7.82
N ILE A 156 11.05 11.41 -7.94
CA ILE A 156 11.41 10.78 -9.21
C ILE A 156 10.38 9.68 -9.48
N ALA A 157 9.83 9.65 -10.70
CA ALA A 157 8.96 8.57 -11.15
C ALA A 157 9.73 7.24 -11.18
N GLU A 158 9.20 6.22 -10.52
CA GLU A 158 9.89 4.95 -10.26
C GLU A 158 8.91 3.79 -10.33
N GLY A 159 8.73 3.21 -11.51
CA GLY A 159 7.92 2.01 -11.69
C GLY A 159 6.43 2.19 -11.41
N HIS A 160 5.73 1.07 -11.25
CA HIS A 160 4.28 1.04 -11.05
C HIS A 160 3.88 -0.06 -10.06
N ILE A 161 2.71 0.11 -9.43
CA ILE A 161 2.04 -0.95 -8.66
C ILE A 161 0.75 -1.37 -9.36
N ASN A 162 0.52 -2.68 -9.41
CA ASN A 162 -0.68 -3.29 -9.97
C ASN A 162 -1.60 -3.72 -8.83
N LEU A 163 -2.80 -3.15 -8.78
CA LEU A 163 -3.80 -3.50 -7.78
C LEU A 163 -5.23 -3.36 -8.30
N ASN A 164 -6.16 -3.99 -7.59
CA ASN A 164 -7.58 -3.69 -7.71
C ASN A 164 -8.18 -3.37 -6.35
N MET A 165 -9.20 -2.52 -6.35
CA MET A 165 -9.93 -2.16 -5.16
C MET A 165 -11.40 -1.90 -5.44
N GLU A 166 -12.24 -2.19 -4.46
CA GLU A 166 -13.70 -2.02 -4.53
C GLU A 166 -14.22 -1.60 -3.15
N THR A 167 -15.06 -0.57 -3.11
CA THR A 167 -15.71 -0.16 -1.86
C THR A 167 -17.09 -0.81 -1.75
N LYS A 168 -17.38 -1.45 -0.61
CA LYS A 168 -18.65 -2.16 -0.34
C LYS A 168 -19.27 -1.71 0.96
N ARG A 169 -20.58 -1.94 1.12
CA ARG A 169 -21.28 -1.96 2.40
C ARG A 169 -21.67 -3.40 2.71
N PHE A 170 -21.60 -3.80 3.97
CA PHE A 170 -22.33 -4.98 4.41
C PHE A 170 -23.74 -4.57 4.83
N PHE A 171 -24.69 -5.43 4.49
CA PHE A 171 -26.09 -5.36 4.91
C PHE A 171 -26.33 -6.51 5.87
#